data_AF-A0A4Y7PRB6-F1
#
_entry.id   AF-A0A4Y7PRB6-F1
#
_cell.length_a   1.000
_cell.length_b   1.000
_cell.length_c   1.000
_cell.angle_alpha   90.00
_cell.angle_beta   90.00
_cell.angle_gamma   90.00
#
_symmetry.space_group_name_H-M   'P 1'
#
loop_
_entity.id
_entity.type
_entity.pdbx_description
1 polymer ?
#
loop_
_entity_poly.entity_id
_entity_poly.type
_entity_poly.pdbx_seq_one_letter_code
_entity_poly.pdbx_strand_id
1 'polypeptide(L)'
;ESRRTLADFPSMPLPQINWEEQVENHLIVEHLSYDCVQERNALLARLPHLNQEQASAYQRIIEAVEAQRGSLFFLNGPAGTGKTFVYNTICHKVRSEGWIVLCVASSGIAALLLQGGRTSHSMFKIPVENITDELTCLIPKQSCLAQLIREVRIII
;
A
#
# COMPACT_ATOMS: atom_id res chain seq x y z
N GLU A 1 -22.64 3.39 -24.14
CA GLU A 1 -23.00 3.13 -22.74
C GLU A 1 -24.50 2.89 -22.63
N SER A 2 -24.91 1.75 -22.09
CA SER A 2 -26.31 1.42 -21.86
C SER A 2 -26.83 2.23 -20.67
N ARG A 3 -27.73 3.20 -20.89
CA ARG A 3 -28.40 4.01 -19.85
C ARG A 3 -29.45 3.21 -19.07
N ARG A 4 -29.13 1.99 -18.64
CA ARG A 4 -30.00 1.19 -17.79
C ARG A 4 -29.58 1.35 -16.34
N THR A 5 -30.55 1.52 -15.46
CA THR A 5 -30.37 1.64 -14.02
C THR A 5 -30.84 0.36 -13.34
N LEU A 6 -30.46 0.15 -12.07
CA LEU A 6 -30.94 -1.00 -11.28
C LEU A 6 -32.47 -1.04 -11.16
N ALA A 7 -33.15 0.10 -11.30
CA ALA A 7 -34.60 0.18 -11.34
C ALA A 7 -35.23 -0.53 -12.54
N ASP A 8 -34.46 -0.80 -13.60
CA ASP A 8 -34.92 -1.53 -14.79
C ASP A 8 -34.98 -3.07 -14.58
N PHE A 9 -34.59 -3.55 -13.38
CA PHE A 9 -34.54 -4.97 -13.03
C PHE A 9 -35.37 -5.26 -11.76
N PRO A 10 -36.70 -5.38 -11.87
CA PRO A 10 -37.62 -5.48 -10.73
C PRO A 10 -37.45 -6.76 -9.88
N SER A 11 -36.73 -7.76 -10.38
CA SER A 11 -36.38 -8.97 -9.61
C SER A 11 -35.11 -8.81 -8.76
N MET A 12 -34.35 -7.72 -8.92
CA MET A 12 -33.15 -7.47 -8.13
C MET A 12 -33.48 -6.59 -6.92
N PRO A 13 -32.95 -6.91 -5.73
CA PRO A 13 -33.10 -6.05 -4.57
C PRO A 13 -32.40 -4.71 -4.83
N LEU A 14 -33.10 -3.61 -4.52
CA LEU A 14 -32.49 -2.29 -4.55
C LEU A 14 -31.50 -2.15 -3.38
N PRO A 15 -30.40 -1.41 -3.56
CA PRO A 15 -29.51 -1.09 -2.46
C PRO A 15 -30.29 -0.41 -1.33
N GLN A 16 -30.26 -1.00 -0.13
CA GLN A 16 -30.92 -0.43 1.05
C GLN A 16 -30.09 0.67 1.72
N ILE A 17 -28.81 0.75 1.36
CA ILE A 17 -27.84 1.70 1.91
C ILE A 17 -27.57 2.76 0.84
N ASN A 18 -27.66 4.04 1.22
CA ASN A 18 -27.31 5.15 0.36
C ASN A 18 -25.78 5.28 0.27
N TRP A 19 -25.16 4.49 -0.60
CA TRP A 19 -23.71 4.50 -0.81
C TRP A 19 -23.18 5.87 -1.30
N GLU A 20 -24.05 6.74 -1.85
CA GLU A 20 -23.68 8.10 -2.25
C GLU A 20 -23.42 9.03 -1.05
N GLU A 21 -23.96 8.74 0.13
CA GLU A 21 -23.72 9.51 1.36
C GLU A 21 -22.45 9.04 2.09
N GLN A 22 -21.97 7.82 1.82
CA GLN A 22 -20.67 7.33 2.28
C GLN A 22 -19.58 7.77 1.28
N VAL A 23 -19.36 9.09 1.16
CA VAL A 23 -18.26 9.67 0.38
C VAL A 23 -16.92 9.50 1.11
N GLU A 24 -16.65 8.31 1.63
CA GLU A 24 -15.33 7.96 2.12
C GLU A 24 -14.50 7.38 0.98
N ASN A 25 -13.26 7.82 0.89
CA ASN A 25 -12.32 7.26 -0.07
C ASN A 25 -12.05 5.80 0.28
N HIS A 26 -12.75 4.88 -0.40
CA HIS A 26 -12.66 3.44 -0.12
C HIS A 26 -11.21 2.92 -0.16
N LEU A 27 -10.33 3.49 -0.98
CA LEU A 27 -8.93 3.07 -0.99
C LEU A 27 -8.25 3.36 0.35
N ILE A 28 -8.55 4.50 0.98
CA ILE A 28 -8.04 4.83 2.32
C ILE A 28 -8.63 3.88 3.36
N VAL A 29 -9.94 3.63 3.30
CA VAL A 29 -10.63 2.71 4.23
C VAL A 29 -10.03 1.31 4.16
N GLU A 30 -9.80 0.77 2.96
CA GLU A 30 -9.17 -0.54 2.75
C GLU A 30 -7.75 -0.59 3.33
N HIS A 31 -6.97 0.48 3.17
CA HIS A 31 -5.62 0.54 3.73
C HIS A 31 -5.60 0.75 5.25
N LEU A 32 -6.68 1.24 5.85
CA LEU A 32 -6.83 1.41 7.30
C LEU A 32 -7.56 0.24 7.98
N SER A 33 -8.14 -0.70 7.21
CA SER A 33 -8.89 -1.83 7.76
C SER A 33 -8.00 -2.95 8.33
N TYR A 34 -6.67 -2.80 8.29
CA TYR A 34 -5.74 -3.73 8.93
C TYR A 34 -5.90 -3.66 10.46
N ASP A 35 -5.99 -4.82 11.12
CA ASP A 35 -6.08 -4.89 12.57
C ASP A 35 -4.72 -4.49 13.20
N CYS A 36 -4.69 -3.32 13.82
CA CYS A 36 -3.47 -2.77 14.43
C CYS A 36 -2.87 -3.68 15.50
N VAL A 37 -3.70 -4.43 16.25
CA VAL A 37 -3.24 -5.36 17.29
C VAL A 37 -2.63 -6.59 16.65
N GLN A 38 -3.26 -7.15 15.61
CA GLN A 38 -2.71 -8.27 14.86
C GLN A 38 -1.36 -7.90 14.21
N GLU A 39 -1.29 -6.73 13.59
CA GLU A 39 -0.07 -6.21 12.97
C GLU A 39 1.03 -5.98 14.00
N ARG A 40 0.68 -5.48 15.20
CA ARG A 40 1.64 -5.33 16.32
C ARG A 40 2.18 -6.68 16.78
N ASN A 41 1.32 -7.69 16.91
CA ASN A 41 1.74 -9.04 17.31
C ASN A 41 2.66 -9.66 16.25
N ALA A 42 2.33 -9.49 14.96
CA ALA A 42 3.18 -9.94 13.85
C ALA A 42 4.55 -9.24 13.84
N LEU A 43 4.59 -7.93 14.14
CA LEU A 43 5.84 -7.19 14.34
C LEU A 43 6.66 -7.80 15.48
N LEU A 44 6.07 -7.95 16.67
CA LEU A 44 6.76 -8.45 17.86
C LEU A 44 7.31 -9.87 17.67
N ALA A 45 6.62 -10.72 16.90
CA ALA A 45 7.11 -12.04 16.54
C ALA A 45 8.32 -11.99 15.59
N ARG A 46 8.44 -10.95 14.76
CA ARG A 46 9.52 -10.82 13.76
C ARG A 46 10.78 -10.14 14.29
N LEU A 47 10.64 -9.16 15.18
CA LEU A 47 11.78 -8.38 15.68
C LEU A 47 12.94 -9.23 16.23
N PRO A 48 12.71 -10.31 17.01
CA PRO A 48 13.80 -11.16 17.51
C PRO A 48 14.56 -11.93 16.42
N HIS A 49 14.00 -12.04 15.22
CA HIS A 49 14.56 -12.79 14.11
C HIS A 49 15.34 -11.91 13.12
N LEU A 50 15.39 -10.60 13.34
CA LEU A 50 16.25 -9.71 12.55
C LEU A 50 17.71 -9.96 12.93
N ASN A 51 18.57 -10.16 11.92
CA ASN A 51 20.00 -10.10 12.15
C ASN A 51 20.45 -8.64 12.43
N GLN A 52 21.70 -8.46 12.84
CA GLN A 52 22.22 -7.15 13.24
C GLN A 52 22.11 -6.07 12.14
N GLU A 53 22.41 -6.41 10.88
CA GLU A 53 22.34 -5.47 9.76
C GLU A 53 20.89 -5.13 9.40
N GLN A 54 20.01 -6.13 9.40
CA GLN A 54 18.58 -5.94 9.18
C GLN A 54 17.93 -5.09 10.28
N ALA A 55 18.31 -5.30 11.54
CA ALA A 55 17.84 -4.50 12.67
C ALA A 55 18.30 -3.04 12.56
N SER A 56 19.55 -2.81 12.16
CA SER A 56 20.09 -1.47 11.90
C SER A 56 19.33 -0.76 10.77
N ALA A 57 19.07 -1.46 9.66
CA ALA A 57 18.29 -0.91 8.55
C ALA A 57 16.83 -0.61 8.96
N TYR A 58 16.18 -1.56 9.64
CA TYR A 58 14.83 -1.38 10.18
C TYR A 58 14.74 -0.13 11.07
N GLN A 59 15.62 -0.03 12.06
CA GLN A 59 15.61 1.07 13.02
C GLN A 59 15.76 2.42 12.32
N ARG A 60 16.73 2.53 11.41
CA ARG A 60 16.99 3.78 10.67
C ARG A 60 15.79 4.21 9.82
N ILE A 61 15.11 3.26 9.18
CA ILE A 61 13.94 3.54 8.35
C ILE A 61 12.76 3.96 9.23
N ILE A 62 12.50 3.24 10.33
CA ILE A 62 11.40 3.57 11.24
C ILE A 62 11.59 4.94 11.89
N GLU A 63 12.80 5.28 12.31
CA GLU A 63 13.11 6.63 12.83
C GLU A 63 12.80 7.73 11.82
N ALA A 64 13.12 7.53 10.54
CA ALA A 64 12.81 8.50 9.49
C ALA A 64 11.29 8.62 9.24
N VAL A 65 10.58 7.49 9.27
CA VAL A 65 9.13 7.40 9.13
C VAL A 65 8.40 8.12 10.28
N GLU A 66 8.82 7.88 11.51
CA GLU A 66 8.25 8.50 12.71
C GLU A 66 8.56 10.00 12.77
N ALA A 67 9.78 10.40 12.36
CA ALA A 67 10.16 11.81 12.28
C ALA A 67 9.56 12.56 11.08
N GLN A 68 8.84 11.88 10.17
CA GLN A 68 8.29 12.43 8.93
C GLN A 68 9.32 13.21 8.09
N ARG A 69 10.60 12.79 8.15
CA ARG A 69 11.65 13.36 7.31
C ARG A 69 11.58 12.66 5.97
N GLY A 70 11.16 13.36 4.92
CA GLY A 70 11.19 12.82 3.56
C GLY A 70 12.58 12.24 3.25
N SER A 71 12.65 10.92 3.09
CA SER A 71 13.91 10.17 2.99
C SER A 71 13.76 9.07 1.95
N LEU A 72 14.85 8.77 1.24
CA LEU A 72 14.92 7.66 0.30
C LEU A 72 15.97 6.65 0.80
N PHE A 73 15.58 5.38 0.89
CA PHE A 73 16.44 4.29 1.31
C PHE A 73 16.55 3.25 0.20
N PHE A 74 17.76 2.72 0.00
CA PHE A 74 18.00 1.57 -0.86
C PHE A 74 18.59 0.44 -0.03
N LEU A 75 17.79 -0.59 0.25
CA LEU A 75 18.24 -1.76 0.99
C LEU A 75 18.93 -2.74 0.04
N ASN A 76 20.26 -2.69 0.01
CA ASN A 76 21.06 -3.59 -0.80
C ASN A 76 21.40 -4.88 -0.05
N GLY A 77 21.44 -6.00 -0.77
CA GLY A 77 21.87 -7.28 -0.22
C GLY A 77 21.75 -8.40 -1.27
N PRO A 78 22.59 -9.44 -1.22
CA PRO A 78 22.49 -10.61 -2.09
C PRO A 78 21.11 -11.30 -2.08
N ALA A 79 20.90 -12.23 -3.02
CA ALA A 79 19.73 -13.10 -2.99
C ALA A 79 19.71 -13.90 -1.67
N GLY A 80 18.52 -14.09 -1.09
CA GLY A 80 18.36 -14.88 0.14
C GLY A 80 18.68 -14.15 1.45
N THR A 81 19.12 -12.89 1.44
CA THR A 81 19.47 -12.17 2.69
C THR A 81 18.28 -11.58 3.46
N GLY A 82 17.05 -11.97 3.13
CA GLY A 82 15.86 -11.56 3.89
C GLY A 82 15.42 -10.10 3.71
N LYS A 83 15.74 -9.43 2.59
CA LYS A 83 15.24 -8.07 2.30
C LYS A 83 13.71 -7.96 2.44
N THR A 84 12.99 -8.92 1.86
CA THR A 84 11.53 -9.04 1.98
C THR A 84 11.06 -9.22 3.42
N PHE A 85 11.87 -9.86 4.27
CA PHE A 85 11.56 -9.98 5.69
C PHE A 85 11.63 -8.61 6.39
N VAL A 86 12.65 -7.80 6.07
CA VAL A 86 12.77 -6.42 6.56
C VAL A 86 11.59 -5.56 6.09
N TYR A 87 11.27 -5.59 4.80
CA TYR A 87 10.14 -4.86 4.23
C TYR A 87 8.82 -5.17 4.93
N ASN A 88 8.47 -6.45 5.09
CA ASN A 88 7.25 -6.82 5.81
C ASN A 88 7.29 -6.43 7.29
N THR A 89 8.46 -6.45 7.93
CA THR A 89 8.60 -6.02 9.33
C THR A 89 8.31 -4.52 9.48
N ILE A 90 8.78 -3.71 8.51
CA ILE A 90 8.45 -2.29 8.43
C ILE A 90 6.94 -2.10 8.19
N CYS A 91 6.34 -2.86 7.27
CA CYS A 91 4.89 -2.80 7.03
C CYS A 91 4.09 -3.05 8.31
N HIS A 92 4.41 -4.12 9.04
CA HIS A 92 3.72 -4.45 10.29
C HIS A 92 3.86 -3.34 11.34
N LYS A 93 5.06 -2.75 11.48
CA LYS A 93 5.26 -1.59 12.36
C LYS A 93 4.37 -0.42 11.97
N VAL A 94 4.40 0.01 10.72
CA VAL A 94 3.63 1.18 10.28
C VAL A 94 2.12 0.94 10.38
N ARG A 95 1.64 -0.26 9.99
CA ARG A 95 0.23 -0.63 10.13
C ARG A 95 -0.22 -0.78 11.58
N SER A 96 0.65 -1.25 12.48
CA SER A 96 0.33 -1.32 13.91
C SER A 96 0.08 0.02 14.57
N GLU A 97 0.55 1.11 13.96
CA GLU A 97 0.32 2.50 14.39
C GLU A 97 -0.89 3.13 13.67
N GLY A 98 -1.65 2.34 12.89
CA GLY A 98 -2.81 2.82 12.11
C GLY A 98 -2.43 3.69 10.91
N TRP A 99 -1.21 3.56 10.39
CA TRP A 99 -0.74 4.33 9.24
C TRP A 99 -0.78 3.52 7.93
N ILE A 100 -0.89 4.25 6.82
CA ILE A 100 -1.01 3.66 5.48
C ILE A 100 0.37 3.35 4.90
N VAL A 101 0.52 2.13 4.38
CA VAL A 101 1.68 1.65 3.62
C VAL A 101 1.24 1.25 2.22
N LEU A 102 1.96 1.71 1.19
CA LEU A 102 1.86 1.14 -0.16
C LEU A 102 3.00 0.15 -0.37
N CYS A 103 2.65 -1.12 -0.50
CA CYS A 103 3.56 -2.17 -0.90
C CYS A 103 3.52 -2.33 -2.43
N VAL A 104 4.60 -2.01 -3.12
CA VAL A 104 4.71 -2.11 -4.57
C VAL A 104 5.87 -2.98 -5.00
N ALA A 105 5.70 -3.67 -6.11
CA ALA A 105 6.78 -4.43 -6.72
C ALA A 105 6.74 -4.33 -8.25
N SER A 106 7.86 -4.60 -8.92
CA SER A 106 7.91 -4.58 -10.38
C SER A 106 7.08 -5.71 -11.02
N SER A 107 7.05 -6.89 -10.40
CA SER A 107 6.32 -8.07 -10.88
C SER A 107 5.20 -8.50 -9.92
N GLY A 108 4.17 -9.17 -10.45
CA GLY A 108 3.07 -9.69 -9.65
C GLY A 108 3.55 -10.71 -8.60
N ILE A 109 4.48 -11.59 -8.98
CA ILE A 109 5.04 -12.60 -8.06
C ILE A 109 5.79 -11.96 -6.90
N ALA A 110 6.56 -10.90 -7.15
CA ALA A 110 7.24 -10.17 -6.08
C ALA A 110 6.24 -9.43 -5.18
N ALA A 111 5.15 -8.90 -5.75
CA ALA A 111 4.11 -8.21 -5.00
C ALA A 111 3.41 -9.14 -3.99
N LEU A 112 3.20 -10.42 -4.34
CA LEU A 112 2.61 -11.42 -3.43
C LEU A 112 3.42 -11.64 -2.15
N LEU A 113 4.73 -11.36 -2.17
CA LEU A 113 5.59 -11.50 -1.01
C LEU A 113 5.45 -10.34 -0.02
N LEU A 114 4.76 -9.27 -0.41
CA LEU A 114 4.42 -8.13 0.44
C LEU A 114 2.93 -8.20 0.78
N GLN A 115 2.57 -8.12 2.06
CA GLN A 115 1.16 -8.13 2.45
C GLN A 115 0.42 -6.89 1.88
N GLY A 116 -0.63 -7.12 1.10
CA GLY A 116 -1.32 -6.05 0.35
C GLY A 116 -0.53 -5.52 -0.85
N GLY A 117 0.47 -6.27 -1.32
CA GLY A 117 1.33 -5.87 -2.43
C GLY A 117 0.60 -5.78 -3.76
N ARG A 118 0.94 -4.75 -4.55
CA ARG A 118 0.48 -4.58 -5.93
C ARG A 118 1.67 -4.32 -6.85
N THR A 119 1.49 -4.48 -8.16
CA THR A 119 2.55 -4.07 -9.08
C THR A 119 2.63 -2.55 -9.16
N SER A 120 3.82 -1.97 -9.31
CA SER A 120 4.00 -0.51 -9.46
C SER A 120 3.16 0.04 -10.61
N HIS A 121 3.06 -0.71 -11.72
CA HIS A 121 2.21 -0.37 -12.86
C HIS A 121 0.74 -0.23 -12.47
N SER A 122 0.21 -1.19 -11.72
CA SER A 122 -1.20 -1.16 -11.28
C SER A 122 -1.46 -0.09 -10.22
N MET A 123 -0.53 0.09 -9.27
CA MET A 123 -0.67 1.01 -8.13
C MET A 123 -0.59 2.47 -8.58
N PHE A 124 0.36 2.78 -9.47
CA PHE A 124 0.60 4.16 -9.92
C PHE A 124 0.04 4.46 -11.31
N LYS A 125 -0.72 3.53 -11.91
CA LYS A 125 -1.29 3.70 -13.27
C LYS A 125 -0.22 4.07 -14.30
N ILE A 126 0.92 3.38 -14.22
CA ILE A 126 2.03 3.56 -15.16
C ILE A 126 1.61 2.95 -16.50
N PRO A 127 1.64 3.71 -17.60
CA PRO A 127 1.36 3.17 -18.93
C PRO A 127 2.33 2.04 -19.30
N VAL A 128 1.83 0.99 -19.92
CA VAL A 128 2.62 -0.17 -20.38
C VAL A 128 2.77 -0.24 -21.91
N GLU A 129 2.08 0.64 -22.63
CA GLU A 129 2.10 0.74 -24.09
C GLU A 129 2.60 2.13 -24.51
N ASN A 130 3.22 2.21 -25.69
CA ASN A 130 3.70 3.45 -26.31
C ASN A 130 4.63 4.28 -25.41
N ILE A 131 5.59 3.61 -24.76
CA ILE A 131 6.50 4.23 -23.78
C ILE A 131 7.38 5.29 -24.43
N THR A 132 7.20 6.55 -24.02
CA THR A 132 8.04 7.70 -24.39
C THR A 132 8.51 8.45 -23.14
N ASP A 133 9.56 9.27 -23.28
CA ASP A 133 10.14 10.05 -22.18
C ASP A 133 9.17 11.09 -21.58
N GLU A 134 8.09 11.41 -22.29
CA GLU A 134 7.07 12.38 -21.88
C GLU A 134 5.91 11.73 -21.10
N LEU A 135 5.87 10.40 -21.00
CA LEU A 135 4.79 9.72 -20.30
C LEU A 135 4.82 10.00 -18.80
N THR A 136 3.62 10.20 -18.27
CA THR A 136 3.40 10.40 -16.83
C THR A 136 2.40 9.37 -16.31
N CYS A 137 2.43 9.14 -14.99
CA CYS A 137 1.45 8.29 -14.32
C CYS A 137 0.03 8.85 -14.50
N LEU A 138 -0.93 8.00 -14.89
CA LEU A 138 -2.31 8.40 -15.16
C LEU A 138 -3.13 8.55 -13.87
N ILE A 139 -2.68 9.43 -12.96
CA ILE A 139 -3.32 9.70 -11.68
C ILE A 139 -3.82 11.15 -11.65
N PRO A 140 -5.13 11.38 -11.87
CA PRO A 140 -5.70 12.72 -11.77
C PRO A 140 -5.52 13.31 -10.38
N LYS A 141 -5.21 14.61 -10.29
CA LYS A 141 -4.92 15.30 -9.02
C LYS A 141 -6.03 15.16 -7.97
N GLN A 142 -7.29 15.10 -8.39
CA GLN A 142 -8.46 14.99 -7.50
C GLN A 142 -9.05 13.57 -7.43
N SER A 143 -8.30 12.56 -7.88
CA SER A 143 -8.75 11.17 -7.78
C SER A 143 -8.61 10.63 -6.35
N CYS A 144 -9.41 9.63 -6.00
CA CYS A 144 -9.28 8.88 -4.75
C CYS A 144 -7.86 8.32 -4.56
N LEU A 145 -7.21 7.88 -5.65
CA LEU A 145 -5.84 7.40 -5.62
C LEU A 145 -4.83 8.50 -5.27
N ALA A 146 -5.00 9.70 -5.82
CA ALA A 146 -4.15 10.84 -5.45
C ALA A 146 -4.31 11.22 -3.98
N GLN A 147 -5.54 11.17 -3.46
CA GLN A 147 -5.78 11.40 -2.04
C GLN A 147 -5.13 10.30 -1.18
N LEU A 148 -5.28 9.02 -1.54
CA LEU A 148 -4.59 7.92 -0.86
C LEU A 148 -3.10 8.19 -0.79
N ILE A 149 -2.44 8.49 -1.91
CA ILE A 149 -0.98 8.71 -1.97
C ILE A 149 -0.53 9.83 -1.02
N ARG A 150 -1.36 10.85 -0.77
CA ARG A 150 -1.03 11.93 0.19
C ARG A 150 -1.08 11.47 1.65
N GLU A 151 -1.93 10.50 1.97
CA GLU A 151 -2.06 9.93 3.32
C GLU A 151 -1.02 8.83 3.62
N VAL A 152 -0.29 8.38 2.59
CA VAL A 152 0.70 7.31 2.72
C VAL A 152 1.86 7.75 3.58
N ARG A 153 2.18 6.92 4.58
CA ARG A 153 3.32 7.15 5.46
C ARG A 153 4.64 6.64 4.87
N ILE A 154 4.59 5.55 4.11
CA ILE A 154 5.75 4.97 3.43
C ILE A 154 5.31 4.17 2.20
N ILE A 155 6.13 4.23 1.15
CA ILE A 155 6.06 3.37 -0.03
C ILE A 155 7.25 2.42 0.02
N ILE A 156 6.97 1.12 -0.12
CA ILE A 156 7.98 0.05 -0.13
C ILE A 156 7.97 -0.63 -1.49
#